data_AF-B4FPS1-F1
#
_entry.id   AF-B4FPS1-F1
#
_cell.length_a   1.000
_cell.length_b   1.000
_cell.length_c   1.000
_cell.angle_alpha   90.00
_cell.angle_beta   90.00
_cell.angle_gamma   90.00
#
_symmetry.space_group_name_H-M   'P 1'
#
loop_
_entity.id
_entity.type
_entity.pdbx_description
1 polymer ?
#
loop_
_entity_poly.entity_id
_entity_poly.type
_entity_poly.pdbx_seq_one_letter_code
_entity_poly.pdbx_strand_id
1 'polypeptide(L)'
;MAGLRPRAAVASNCLRPAIRRGARHASGAAFGYYTCWQLQGNILNWRSISATKKLWSTVASAKPDDSKFESVDAPLEPQTCEGSFLCGLLKNLPHIFLAAAAKQLQELSYQREESLKRWEHSIGSKEDCLHRRIAELKEHECQRAIEDVMYMLIVYKFFKIEVPMVPNLSKLISNRRLQLWPPRETDLESIHGPEVLELIREHLTSIIRWVHRNGPKINRSTLRIKRLQFVRIYSASIMYGYFLKSVSIRHRLELTLTRSEGVPPIQFLNAQLTNKQEQEGAIGGSSEASSSLRPSSVVNPHDLRGYIMGFDPKTLQLCAKLRSSEASNLIERHSWALFGGDMELSQENDEAVILDPSSLKRLLLEAIAFGSFLWDVEDYVDEIFKLSDS
;
A
#
# COMPACT_ATOMS: atom_id res chain seq x y z
N MET A 1 -51.59 -4.39 65.04
CA MET A 1 -50.57 -5.42 65.31
C MET A 1 -49.59 -5.42 64.13
N ALA A 2 -48.62 -4.52 63.99
CA ALA A 2 -47.56 -4.00 64.87
C ALA A 2 -46.38 -4.96 65.09
N GLY A 3 -45.30 -4.75 64.32
CA GLY A 3 -43.89 -4.99 64.68
C GLY A 3 -43.35 -6.41 64.50
N LEU A 4 -42.06 -6.68 64.30
CA LEU A 4 -40.81 -5.91 64.25
C LEU A 4 -39.70 -6.90 63.84
N ARG A 5 -39.01 -6.67 62.70
CA ARG A 5 -37.55 -6.49 62.46
C ARG A 5 -36.46 -7.36 63.22
N PRO A 6 -35.16 -7.29 62.85
CA PRO A 6 -34.38 -8.30 62.11
C PRO A 6 -33.11 -8.81 62.85
N ARG A 7 -32.26 -9.66 62.22
CA ARG A 7 -30.86 -9.85 62.66
C ARG A 7 -29.91 -10.31 61.55
N ALA A 8 -28.68 -9.79 61.60
CA ALA A 8 -27.64 -9.81 60.59
C ALA A 8 -26.48 -10.79 60.89
N ALA A 9 -25.70 -11.03 59.83
CA ALA A 9 -24.24 -11.24 59.74
C ALA A 9 -23.59 -12.48 60.38
N VAL A 10 -22.94 -13.29 59.53
CA VAL A 10 -21.57 -13.81 59.77
C VAL A 10 -20.85 -13.93 58.41
N ALA A 11 -19.67 -13.32 58.31
CA ALA A 11 -18.67 -13.54 57.26
C ALA A 11 -17.42 -14.15 57.90
N SER A 12 -16.84 -15.20 57.31
CA SER A 12 -15.38 -15.43 57.28
C SER A 12 -14.99 -16.65 56.43
N ASN A 13 -14.23 -16.36 55.37
CA ASN A 13 -13.06 -17.04 54.81
C ASN A 13 -12.90 -18.57 54.86
N CYS A 14 -12.72 -19.17 53.66
CA CYS A 14 -11.73 -20.23 53.38
C CYS A 14 -11.31 -20.27 51.89
N LEU A 15 -10.16 -19.64 51.61
CA LEU A 15 -9.01 -20.06 50.78
C LEU A 15 -9.19 -20.98 49.53
N ARG A 16 -9.04 -20.37 48.34
CA ARG A 16 -8.24 -20.69 47.10
C ARG A 16 -7.74 -22.14 46.84
N PRO A 17 -7.66 -22.61 45.56
CA PRO A 17 -6.64 -22.10 44.64
C PRO A 17 -7.01 -21.93 43.14
N ALA A 18 -6.39 -20.87 42.59
CA ALA A 18 -5.92 -20.67 41.22
C ALA A 18 -6.33 -21.68 40.12
N ILE A 19 -7.29 -21.30 39.27
CA ILE A 19 -7.38 -21.80 37.90
C ILE A 19 -6.71 -20.75 36.99
N ARG A 20 -5.45 -21.03 36.63
CA ARG A 20 -4.80 -20.45 35.45
C ARG A 20 -5.59 -20.90 34.21
N ARG A 21 -6.57 -20.12 33.74
CA ARG A 21 -6.96 -20.16 32.33
C ARG A 21 -6.04 -19.22 31.58
N GLY A 22 -4.95 -19.78 31.06
CA GLY A 22 -4.14 -19.12 30.05
C GLY A 22 -5.03 -18.83 28.84
N ALA A 23 -5.44 -17.58 28.70
CA ALA A 23 -5.85 -17.05 27.42
C ALA A 23 -4.60 -17.06 26.52
N ARG A 24 -4.37 -18.19 25.85
CA ARG A 24 -3.63 -18.16 24.59
C ARG A 24 -4.51 -17.40 23.61
N HIS A 25 -4.35 -16.08 23.58
CA HIS A 25 -4.55 -15.34 22.35
C HIS A 25 -3.60 -16.00 21.34
N ALA A 26 -4.16 -16.87 20.49
CA ALA A 26 -3.51 -17.25 19.26
C ALA A 26 -3.35 -15.96 18.47
N SER A 27 -2.11 -15.50 18.46
CA SER A 27 -1.58 -14.39 17.68
C SER A 27 -2.17 -14.42 16.27
N GLY A 28 -3.03 -13.45 15.94
CA GLY A 28 -3.13 -12.98 14.55
C GLY A 28 -1.80 -12.32 14.23
N ALA A 29 -0.83 -13.14 13.79
CA ALA A 29 0.48 -12.68 13.36
C ALA A 29 0.30 -11.94 12.03
N ALA A 30 -0.01 -10.64 12.10
CA ALA A 30 0.12 -9.74 10.95
C ALA A 30 1.59 -9.76 10.49
N PHE A 31 1.76 -10.01 9.19
CA PHE A 31 3.01 -10.20 8.50
C PHE A 31 3.88 -8.94 8.61
N GLY A 32 4.91 -9.02 9.45
CA GLY A 32 5.86 -7.94 9.67
C GLY A 32 7.10 -8.12 8.79
N TYR A 33 7.03 -7.73 7.52
CA TYR A 33 8.22 -7.55 6.68
C TYR A 33 8.52 -6.06 6.37
N TYR A 34 7.60 -5.14 6.70
CA TYR A 34 7.75 -3.71 6.45
C TYR A 34 7.32 -2.85 7.65
N THR A 35 7.73 -3.20 8.87
CA THR A 35 7.46 -2.35 10.04
C THR A 35 8.32 -1.08 9.97
N CYS A 36 7.68 0.04 9.66
CA CYS A 36 8.23 1.40 9.75
C CYS A 36 9.23 1.77 8.63
N TRP A 37 8.72 2.36 7.56
CA TRP A 37 9.50 3.25 6.71
C TRP A 37 9.43 4.66 7.31
N GLN A 38 10.47 5.06 8.03
CA GLN A 38 10.52 6.39 8.65
C GLN A 38 11.05 7.40 7.63
N LEU A 39 10.23 8.40 7.30
CA LEU A 39 10.65 9.61 6.59
C LEU A 39 11.55 10.42 7.52
N GLN A 40 12.85 10.47 7.24
CA GLN A 40 13.80 11.24 8.05
C GLN A 40 14.36 12.42 7.25
N GLY A 41 13.88 13.63 7.61
CA GLY A 41 14.59 14.92 7.55
C GLY A 41 15.01 15.50 6.20
N ASN A 42 14.93 14.74 5.11
CA ASN A 42 15.03 15.21 3.72
C ASN A 42 14.10 14.29 2.92
N ILE A 43 13.33 14.83 1.96
CA ILE A 43 12.26 14.17 1.17
C ILE A 43 12.67 12.83 0.48
N LEU A 44 13.95 12.43 0.58
CA LEU A 44 14.57 11.35 -0.18
C LEU A 44 15.14 10.19 0.66
N ASN A 45 14.92 10.11 1.98
CA ASN A 45 15.48 9.01 2.79
C ASN A 45 14.38 8.11 3.38
N TRP A 46 13.89 7.19 2.55
CA TRP A 46 13.02 6.08 2.97
C TRP A 46 13.92 4.92 3.44
N ARG A 47 13.96 4.63 4.74
CA ARG A 47 14.67 3.47 5.28
C ARG A 47 13.69 2.40 5.77
N SER A 48 13.86 1.17 5.30
CA SER A 48 13.15 -0.01 5.80
C SER A 48 13.78 -0.46 7.10
N ILE A 49 12.98 -0.62 8.14
CA ILE A 49 13.32 -1.44 9.30
C ILE A 49 12.63 -2.80 9.11
N SER A 50 13.36 -3.82 8.65
CA SER A 50 12.83 -5.19 8.58
C SER A 50 13.22 -5.96 9.83
N ALA A 51 12.23 -6.44 10.57
CA ALA A 51 12.39 -7.52 11.54
C ALA A 51 12.13 -8.85 10.83
N THR A 52 13.08 -9.77 10.84
CA THR A 52 12.90 -11.10 10.25
C THR A 52 12.02 -11.97 11.16
N LYS A 53 10.90 -12.47 10.65
CA LYS A 53 10.14 -13.55 11.29
C LYS A 53 9.86 -14.65 10.27
N LYS A 54 10.34 -15.86 10.57
CA LYS A 54 10.12 -17.08 9.77
C LYS A 54 8.62 -17.33 9.56
N LEU A 55 8.21 -17.52 8.32
CA LEU A 55 6.91 -18.11 8.02
C LEU A 55 7.05 -19.63 7.85
N TRP A 56 6.37 -20.38 8.71
CA TRP A 56 6.05 -21.78 8.46
C TRP A 56 4.58 -21.83 8.11
N SER A 57 4.26 -22.16 6.86
CA SER A 57 2.93 -22.63 6.50
C SER A 57 3.05 -23.73 5.46
N THR A 58 3.24 -24.95 5.95
CA THR A 58 2.93 -26.16 5.18
C THR A 58 1.41 -26.25 5.07
N VAL A 59 0.85 -25.86 3.93
CA VAL A 59 -0.53 -26.18 3.55
C VAL A 59 -0.47 -26.99 2.27
N ALA A 60 -0.90 -28.24 2.35
CA ALA A 60 -1.09 -29.08 1.19
C ALA A 60 -2.25 -28.51 0.37
N SER A 61 -1.95 -27.95 -0.80
CA SER A 61 -2.96 -27.60 -1.81
C SER A 61 -2.94 -28.66 -2.90
N ALA A 62 -4.13 -29.16 -3.26
CA ALA A 62 -4.30 -30.03 -4.42
C ALA A 62 -3.94 -29.24 -5.69
N LYS A 63 -3.15 -29.85 -6.58
CA LYS A 63 -2.81 -29.30 -7.90
C LYS A 63 -4.12 -28.95 -8.65
N PRO A 64 -4.33 -27.70 -9.09
CA PRO A 64 -5.29 -27.44 -10.14
C PRO A 64 -4.70 -27.97 -11.45
N ASP A 65 -5.55 -28.57 -12.28
CA ASP A 65 -5.24 -29.12 -13.60
C ASP A 65 -4.48 -28.09 -14.47
N ASP A 66 -3.51 -28.57 -15.24
CA ASP A 66 -2.67 -27.79 -16.17
C ASP A 66 -3.51 -27.19 -17.33
N SER A 67 -4.38 -26.22 -17.05
CA SER A 67 -4.80 -25.27 -18.07
C SER A 67 -3.68 -24.24 -18.22
N LYS A 68 -2.81 -24.44 -19.22
CA LYS A 68 -1.82 -23.45 -19.66
C LYS A 68 -2.55 -22.16 -20.03
N PHE A 69 -2.73 -21.27 -19.07
CA PHE A 69 -3.03 -19.89 -19.34
C PHE A 69 -1.77 -19.31 -19.98
N GLU A 70 -1.75 -19.15 -21.31
CA GLU A 70 -0.74 -18.32 -21.97
C GLU A 70 -0.71 -16.99 -21.22
N SER A 71 0.40 -16.65 -20.57
CA SER A 71 0.45 -15.56 -19.57
C SER A 71 0.14 -14.22 -20.22
N VAL A 72 -0.65 -13.35 -19.58
CA VAL A 72 -0.45 -11.91 -19.81
C VAL A 72 0.98 -11.68 -19.35
N ASP A 73 1.84 -11.02 -20.12
CA ASP A 73 3.29 -10.85 -19.83
C ASP A 73 3.59 -10.04 -18.52
N ALA A 74 2.64 -9.98 -17.60
CA ALA A 74 2.77 -9.48 -16.25
C ALA A 74 3.55 -10.47 -15.36
N PRO A 75 4.29 -9.98 -14.36
CA PRO A 75 5.15 -10.82 -13.52
C PRO A 75 4.37 -11.75 -12.57
N LEU A 76 3.19 -11.33 -12.10
CA LEU A 76 2.36 -12.09 -11.16
C LEU A 76 1.18 -12.73 -11.90
N GLU A 77 1.02 -14.04 -11.74
CA GLU A 77 -0.15 -14.76 -12.25
C GLU A 77 -1.26 -14.78 -11.17
N PRO A 78 -2.53 -14.57 -11.57
CA PRO A 78 -3.65 -14.68 -10.63
C PRO A 78 -3.79 -16.12 -10.12
N GLN A 79 -4.13 -16.25 -8.84
CA GLN A 79 -4.31 -17.52 -8.14
C GLN A 79 -5.79 -17.88 -7.94
N THR A 80 -6.70 -16.91 -8.05
CA THR A 80 -8.14 -17.15 -7.90
C THR A 80 -8.84 -17.33 -9.24
N CYS A 81 -10.06 -17.88 -9.20
CA CYS A 81 -10.88 -18.05 -10.39
C CYS A 81 -11.35 -16.70 -10.96
N GLU A 82 -11.64 -15.71 -10.10
CA GLU A 82 -12.01 -14.36 -10.51
C GLU A 82 -10.85 -13.66 -11.22
N GLY A 83 -9.64 -13.74 -10.65
CA GLY A 83 -8.43 -13.20 -11.27
C GLY A 83 -8.12 -13.87 -12.62
N SER A 84 -8.22 -15.20 -12.68
CA SER A 84 -8.00 -15.98 -13.91
C SER A 84 -9.05 -15.65 -14.99
N PHE A 85 -10.32 -15.49 -14.60
CA PHE A 85 -11.39 -15.06 -15.48
C PHE A 85 -11.14 -13.66 -16.05
N LEU A 86 -10.76 -12.70 -15.21
CA LEU A 86 -10.41 -11.34 -15.64
C LEU A 86 -9.17 -11.31 -16.53
N CYS A 87 -8.16 -12.15 -16.24
CA CYS A 87 -6.99 -12.34 -17.09
C CYS A 87 -7.37 -12.86 -18.48
N GLY A 88 -8.27 -13.85 -18.56
CA GLY A 88 -8.81 -14.35 -19.83
C GLY A 88 -9.63 -13.29 -20.58
N LEU A 89 -10.44 -12.50 -19.89
CA LEU A 89 -11.19 -11.40 -20.50
C LEU A 89 -10.29 -10.29 -21.02
N LEU A 90 -9.23 -9.93 -20.30
CA LEU A 90 -8.31 -8.89 -20.74
C LEU A 90 -7.65 -9.24 -22.08
N LYS A 91 -7.30 -10.52 -22.28
CA LYS A 91 -6.72 -11.02 -23.54
C LYS A 91 -7.71 -11.02 -24.70
N ASN A 92 -8.91 -11.52 -24.46
CA ASN A 92 -9.86 -11.81 -25.54
C ASN A 92 -10.84 -10.66 -25.82
N LEU A 93 -11.27 -9.95 -24.77
CA LEU A 93 -12.37 -8.99 -24.78
C LEU A 93 -12.08 -7.79 -23.85
N PRO A 94 -11.01 -7.00 -24.09
CA PRO A 94 -10.58 -5.93 -23.19
C PRO A 94 -11.64 -4.83 -22.97
N HIS A 95 -12.55 -4.64 -23.92
CA HIS A 95 -13.62 -3.62 -23.82
C HIS A 95 -14.69 -3.94 -22.75
N ILE A 96 -14.86 -5.21 -22.36
CA ILE A 96 -15.82 -5.64 -21.33
C ILE A 96 -15.16 -5.72 -19.96
N PHE A 97 -13.83 -5.66 -19.90
CA PHE A 97 -13.03 -5.93 -18.71
C PHE A 97 -13.51 -5.15 -17.47
N LEU A 98 -13.69 -3.83 -17.57
CA LEU A 98 -14.11 -2.99 -16.44
C LEU A 98 -15.51 -3.35 -15.92
N ALA A 99 -16.45 -3.63 -16.82
CA ALA A 99 -17.80 -4.04 -16.45
C ALA A 99 -17.80 -5.42 -15.76
N ALA A 100 -16.96 -6.34 -16.24
CA ALA A 100 -16.78 -7.65 -15.63
C ALA A 100 -16.11 -7.54 -14.25
N ALA A 101 -15.08 -6.71 -14.10
CA ALA A 101 -14.41 -6.47 -12.83
C ALA A 101 -15.37 -5.88 -11.80
N ALA A 102 -16.19 -4.88 -12.18
CA ALA A 102 -17.23 -4.33 -11.31
C ALA A 102 -18.22 -5.40 -10.83
N LYS A 103 -18.65 -6.29 -11.73
CA LYS A 103 -19.55 -7.40 -11.40
C LYS A 103 -18.91 -8.41 -10.45
N GLN A 104 -17.62 -8.74 -10.65
CA GLN A 104 -16.88 -9.62 -9.74
C GLN A 104 -16.77 -9.00 -8.33
N LEU A 105 -16.46 -7.70 -8.24
CA LEU A 105 -16.41 -6.99 -6.96
C LEU A 105 -17.76 -7.00 -6.22
N GLN A 106 -18.86 -6.79 -6.94
CA GLN A 106 -20.21 -6.86 -6.37
C GLN A 106 -20.55 -8.26 -5.85
N GLU A 107 -20.23 -9.29 -6.63
CA GLU A 107 -20.46 -10.69 -6.24
C GLU A 107 -19.64 -11.06 -4.99
N LEU A 108 -18.36 -10.69 -4.94
CA LEU A 108 -17.51 -10.92 -3.77
C LEU A 108 -18.04 -10.18 -2.53
N SER A 109 -18.55 -8.96 -2.71
CA SER A 109 -19.17 -8.16 -1.64
C SER A 109 -20.41 -8.85 -1.09
N TYR A 110 -21.30 -9.31 -1.97
CA TYR A 110 -22.51 -10.05 -1.62
C TYR A 110 -22.18 -11.35 -0.88
N GLN A 111 -21.25 -12.16 -1.40
CA GLN A 111 -20.87 -13.43 -0.79
C GLN A 111 -20.26 -13.26 0.61
N ARG A 112 -19.42 -12.24 0.80
CA ARG A 112 -18.89 -11.89 2.13
C ARG A 112 -20.02 -11.54 3.09
N GLU A 113 -20.88 -10.60 2.70
CA GLU A 113 -21.99 -10.13 3.54
C GLU A 113 -23.00 -11.24 3.85
N GLU A 114 -23.31 -12.10 2.89
CA GLU A 114 -24.20 -13.25 3.07
C GLU A 114 -23.63 -14.23 4.10
N SER A 115 -22.33 -14.54 4.04
CA SER A 115 -21.67 -15.42 5.00
C SER A 115 -21.66 -14.84 6.41
N LEU A 116 -21.44 -13.53 6.53
CA LEU A 116 -21.46 -12.81 7.79
C LEU A 116 -22.87 -12.77 8.39
N LYS A 117 -23.88 -12.42 7.60
CA LYS A 117 -25.29 -12.46 8.03
C LYS A 117 -25.67 -13.85 8.49
N ARG A 118 -25.29 -14.90 7.76
CA ARG A 118 -25.58 -16.29 8.15
C ARG A 118 -24.96 -16.63 9.51
N TRP A 119 -23.73 -16.19 9.76
CA TRP A 119 -23.11 -16.31 11.08
C TRP A 119 -23.87 -15.55 12.15
N GLU A 120 -24.21 -14.28 11.93
CA GLU A 120 -24.97 -13.46 12.88
C GLU A 120 -26.32 -14.10 13.29
N HIS A 121 -27.04 -14.70 12.34
CA HIS A 121 -28.30 -15.39 12.61
C HIS A 121 -28.11 -16.69 13.41
N SER A 122 -26.91 -17.27 13.37
CA SER A 122 -26.62 -18.54 14.04
C SER A 122 -26.08 -18.38 15.47
N ILE A 123 -25.80 -17.14 15.92
CA ILE A 123 -25.23 -16.85 17.23
C ILE A 123 -26.12 -17.47 18.33
N GLY A 124 -25.52 -18.31 19.17
CA GLY A 124 -26.23 -19.04 20.24
C GLY A 124 -26.96 -20.32 19.81
N SER A 125 -26.98 -20.63 18.51
CA SER A 125 -27.45 -21.92 18.01
C SER A 125 -26.36 -23.00 18.16
N LYS A 126 -26.73 -24.27 17.94
CA LYS A 126 -25.75 -25.37 17.86
C LYS A 126 -24.77 -25.23 16.68
N GLU A 127 -25.10 -24.40 15.69
CA GLU A 127 -24.33 -24.20 14.46
C GLU A 127 -23.45 -22.94 14.50
N ASP A 128 -23.44 -22.16 15.59
CA ASP A 128 -22.67 -20.91 15.71
C ASP A 128 -21.19 -21.11 15.33
N CYS A 129 -20.54 -22.13 15.90
CA CYS A 129 -19.13 -22.41 15.59
C CYS A 129 -18.90 -22.77 14.12
N LEU A 130 -19.86 -23.44 13.47
CA LEU A 130 -19.76 -23.82 12.05
C LEU A 130 -19.88 -22.58 11.16
N HIS A 131 -20.95 -21.79 11.33
CA HIS A 131 -21.17 -20.60 10.51
C HIS A 131 -20.11 -19.52 10.75
N ARG A 132 -19.62 -19.38 11.99
CA ARG A 132 -18.44 -18.56 12.27
C ARG A 132 -17.25 -18.98 11.42
N ARG A 133 -16.94 -20.28 11.40
CA ARG A 133 -15.78 -20.78 10.65
C ARG A 133 -15.95 -20.61 9.14
N ILE A 134 -17.16 -20.78 8.63
CA ILE A 134 -17.49 -20.53 7.22
C ILE A 134 -17.30 -19.05 6.89
N ALA A 135 -17.77 -18.13 7.73
CA ALA A 135 -17.59 -16.69 7.52
C ALA A 135 -16.10 -16.29 7.56
N GLU A 136 -15.32 -16.81 8.51
CA GLU A 136 -13.86 -16.59 8.58
C GLU A 136 -13.14 -17.11 7.33
N LEU A 137 -13.51 -18.30 6.83
CA LEU A 137 -12.94 -18.84 5.59
C LEU A 137 -13.34 -17.99 4.38
N LYS A 138 -14.59 -17.54 4.33
CA LYS A 138 -15.11 -16.75 3.22
C LYS A 138 -14.45 -15.37 3.15
N GLU A 139 -14.17 -14.76 4.29
CA GLU A 139 -13.38 -13.52 4.37
C GLU A 139 -12.01 -13.69 3.71
N HIS A 140 -11.28 -14.76 4.04
CA HIS A 140 -9.96 -15.04 3.45
C HIS A 140 -10.01 -15.39 1.95
N GLU A 141 -11.08 -16.05 1.49
CA GLU A 141 -11.29 -16.29 0.06
C GLU A 141 -11.55 -14.98 -0.70
N CYS A 142 -12.47 -14.16 -0.18
CA CYS A 142 -12.78 -12.86 -0.77
C CYS A 142 -11.55 -11.95 -0.79
N GLN A 143 -10.78 -11.87 0.31
CA GLN A 143 -9.55 -11.07 0.37
C GLN A 143 -8.56 -11.47 -0.75
N ARG A 144 -8.30 -12.76 -0.94
CA ARG A 144 -7.42 -13.25 -2.01
C ARG A 144 -7.96 -12.96 -3.40
N ALA A 145 -9.26 -13.10 -3.61
CA ALA A 145 -9.90 -12.78 -4.89
C ALA A 145 -9.79 -11.28 -5.21
N ILE A 146 -9.93 -10.42 -4.20
CA ILE A 146 -9.82 -8.97 -4.36
C ILE A 146 -8.41 -8.54 -4.67
N GLU A 147 -7.39 -9.10 -4.01
CA GLU A 147 -5.99 -8.84 -4.36
C GLU A 147 -5.73 -9.11 -5.86
N ASP A 148 -6.24 -10.23 -6.37
CA ASP A 148 -6.11 -10.58 -7.79
C ASP A 148 -6.94 -9.67 -8.71
N VAL A 149 -8.17 -9.27 -8.31
CA VAL A 149 -8.99 -8.31 -9.07
C VAL A 149 -8.32 -6.94 -9.13
N MET A 150 -7.80 -6.45 -7.99
CA MET A 150 -7.02 -5.21 -7.91
C MET A 150 -5.79 -5.27 -8.81
N TYR A 151 -5.04 -6.37 -8.78
CA TYR A 151 -3.91 -6.58 -9.67
C TYR A 151 -4.32 -6.47 -11.13
N MET A 152 -5.38 -7.16 -11.53
CA MET A 152 -5.87 -7.15 -12.90
C MET A 152 -6.34 -5.75 -13.34
N LEU A 153 -6.94 -4.96 -12.44
CA LEU A 153 -7.28 -3.56 -12.71
C LEU A 153 -6.02 -2.71 -12.98
N ILE A 154 -4.93 -2.93 -12.24
CA ILE A 154 -3.64 -2.26 -12.49
C ILE A 154 -3.05 -2.70 -13.83
N VAL A 155 -3.04 -4.00 -14.13
CA VAL A 155 -2.58 -4.55 -15.42
C VAL A 155 -3.37 -3.91 -16.57
N TYR A 156 -4.69 -3.76 -16.43
CA TYR A 156 -5.53 -3.07 -17.41
C TYR A 156 -5.15 -1.60 -17.61
N LYS A 157 -4.73 -0.88 -16.55
CA LYS A 157 -4.23 0.50 -16.68
C LYS A 157 -2.96 0.55 -17.52
N PHE A 158 -2.01 -0.36 -17.29
CA PHE A 158 -0.81 -0.47 -18.13
C PHE A 158 -1.13 -0.85 -19.57
N PHE A 159 -2.06 -1.80 -19.77
CA PHE A 159 -2.56 -2.17 -21.09
C PHE A 159 -3.15 -0.97 -21.84
N LYS A 160 -3.95 -0.13 -21.16
CA LYS A 160 -4.55 1.07 -21.75
C LYS A 160 -3.53 2.13 -22.18
N ILE A 161 -2.37 2.20 -21.53
CA ILE A 161 -1.28 3.13 -21.85
C ILE A 161 -0.31 2.49 -22.88
N GLU A 162 -0.58 1.25 -23.31
CA GLU A 162 0.23 0.50 -24.27
C GLU A 162 1.69 0.26 -23.82
N VAL A 163 1.89 0.24 -22.50
CA VAL A 163 3.18 -0.11 -21.89
C VAL A 163 3.09 -1.52 -21.31
N PRO A 164 3.82 -2.50 -21.88
CA PRO A 164 3.88 -3.84 -21.29
C PRO A 164 4.60 -3.76 -19.95
N MET A 165 4.00 -4.38 -18.93
CA MET A 165 4.62 -4.56 -17.62
C MET A 165 5.87 -5.44 -17.77
N VAL A 166 6.89 -5.19 -16.95
CA VAL A 166 8.12 -6.00 -17.01
C VAL A 166 7.83 -7.41 -16.47
N PRO A 167 8.06 -8.49 -17.25
CA PRO A 167 7.91 -9.84 -16.75
C PRO A 167 9.00 -10.16 -15.73
N ASN A 168 8.90 -11.31 -15.07
CA ASN A 168 9.89 -11.75 -14.08
C ASN A 168 11.34 -11.57 -14.59
N LEU A 169 12.14 -10.84 -13.83
CA LEU A 169 13.51 -10.43 -14.20
C LEU A 169 14.43 -11.63 -14.41
N SER A 170 14.17 -12.78 -13.78
CA SER A 170 14.93 -14.01 -14.04
C SER A 170 14.87 -14.45 -15.50
N LYS A 171 13.76 -14.15 -16.22
CA LYS A 171 13.60 -14.42 -17.65
C LYS A 171 14.36 -13.41 -18.54
N LEU A 172 14.70 -12.24 -17.99
CA LEU A 172 15.31 -11.12 -18.73
C LEU A 172 16.81 -10.94 -18.44
N ILE A 173 17.31 -11.50 -17.34
CA ILE A 173 18.71 -11.42 -16.97
C ILE A 173 19.50 -12.46 -17.78
N SER A 174 20.29 -11.99 -18.73
CA SER A 174 21.29 -12.82 -19.43
C SER A 174 22.69 -12.43 -18.96
N ASN A 175 23.51 -13.41 -18.56
CA ASN A 175 24.88 -13.17 -18.07
C ASN A 175 24.99 -12.12 -16.95
N ARG A 176 24.03 -12.12 -16.00
CA ARG A 176 23.89 -11.11 -14.93
C ARG A 176 23.62 -9.68 -15.40
N ARG A 177 23.37 -9.46 -16.70
CA ARG A 177 23.02 -8.15 -17.26
C ARG A 177 21.52 -8.13 -17.54
N LEU A 178 20.84 -7.14 -16.97
CA LEU A 178 19.46 -6.82 -17.27
C LEU A 178 19.44 -5.74 -18.36
N GLN A 179 18.71 -5.99 -19.44
CA GLN A 179 18.41 -5.00 -20.47
C GLN A 179 16.91 -4.99 -20.72
N LEU A 180 16.29 -3.83 -20.57
CA LEU A 180 14.87 -3.62 -20.83
C LEU A 180 14.71 -2.81 -22.11
N TRP A 181 14.26 -3.49 -23.16
CA TRP A 181 13.97 -2.91 -24.45
C TRP A 181 12.54 -3.22 -24.86
N PRO A 182 11.78 -2.25 -25.41
CA PRO A 182 12.06 -0.81 -25.50
C PRO A 182 11.89 -0.10 -24.14
N PRO A 183 12.59 1.02 -23.86
CA PRO A 183 12.56 1.67 -22.56
C PRO A 183 11.23 2.37 -22.24
N ARG A 184 10.44 2.82 -23.24
CA ARG A 184 9.09 3.43 -23.07
C ARG A 184 8.99 4.49 -21.96
N GLU A 185 10.08 5.23 -21.73
CA GLU A 185 10.14 6.23 -20.65
C GLU A 185 9.13 7.36 -20.88
N THR A 186 8.96 7.81 -22.12
CA THR A 186 8.01 8.87 -22.48
C THR A 186 6.57 8.49 -22.17
N ASP A 187 6.20 7.25 -22.45
CA ASP A 187 4.84 6.74 -22.25
C ASP A 187 4.52 6.69 -20.75
N LEU A 188 5.48 6.22 -19.93
CA LEU A 188 5.34 6.19 -18.48
C LEU A 188 5.38 7.60 -17.85
N GLU A 189 6.22 8.50 -18.35
CA GLU A 189 6.26 9.89 -17.88
C GLU A 189 4.94 10.62 -18.19
N SER A 190 4.26 10.28 -19.29
CA SER A 190 2.99 10.90 -19.71
C SER A 190 1.80 10.63 -18.78
N ILE A 191 1.91 9.62 -17.90
CA ILE A 191 0.88 9.27 -16.92
C ILE A 191 0.72 10.38 -15.87
N HIS A 192 1.79 11.10 -15.59
CA HIS A 192 1.87 12.05 -14.50
C HIS A 192 1.72 13.49 -14.99
N GLY A 193 0.99 14.31 -14.23
CA GLY A 193 0.95 15.75 -14.48
C GLY A 193 2.34 16.41 -14.34
N PRO A 194 2.55 17.59 -14.93
CA PRO A 194 3.88 18.22 -15.01
C PRO A 194 4.52 18.45 -13.63
N GLU A 195 3.75 18.87 -12.64
CA GLU A 195 4.22 19.10 -11.26
C GLU A 195 4.72 17.82 -10.59
N VAL A 196 3.99 16.71 -10.79
CA VAL A 196 4.35 15.40 -10.24
C VAL A 196 5.58 14.84 -10.97
N LEU A 197 5.65 15.04 -12.29
CA LEU A 197 6.73 14.55 -13.13
C LEU A 197 8.09 15.17 -12.75
N GLU A 198 8.12 16.44 -12.34
CA GLU A 198 9.33 17.10 -11.84
C GLU A 198 9.89 16.39 -10.59
N LEU A 199 9.02 16.14 -9.60
CA LEU A 199 9.37 15.40 -8.38
C LEU A 199 9.86 13.98 -8.69
N ILE A 200 9.21 13.30 -9.65
CA ILE A 200 9.62 11.98 -10.12
C ILE A 200 11.02 12.03 -10.73
N ARG A 201 11.32 12.99 -11.62
CA ARG A 201 12.63 13.12 -12.25
C ARG A 201 13.74 13.40 -11.23
N GLU A 202 13.48 14.23 -10.23
CA GLU A 202 14.40 14.47 -9.11
C GLU A 202 14.66 13.20 -8.29
N HIS A 203 13.59 12.46 -7.96
CA HIS A 203 13.66 11.19 -7.22
C HIS A 203 14.47 10.13 -7.98
N LEU A 204 14.17 9.92 -9.27
CA LEU A 204 14.87 8.98 -10.14
C LEU A 204 16.36 9.33 -10.26
N THR A 205 16.68 10.60 -10.51
CA THR A 205 18.07 11.06 -10.60
C THR A 205 18.81 10.84 -9.29
N SER A 206 18.14 11.05 -8.16
CA SER A 206 18.70 10.82 -6.83
C SER A 206 18.98 9.34 -6.56
N ILE A 207 18.05 8.45 -6.90
CA ILE A 207 18.24 7.00 -6.78
C ILE A 207 19.36 6.51 -7.70
N ILE A 208 19.35 6.88 -8.99
CA ILE A 208 20.37 6.48 -9.95
C ILE A 208 21.76 6.93 -9.48
N ARG A 209 21.87 8.19 -9.01
CA ARG A 209 23.12 8.73 -8.44
C ARG A 209 23.54 7.97 -7.18
N TRP A 210 22.60 7.65 -6.29
CA TRP A 210 22.87 6.90 -5.06
C TRP A 210 23.35 5.49 -5.39
N VAL A 211 22.69 4.79 -6.31
CA VAL A 211 23.08 3.46 -6.78
C VAL A 211 24.48 3.50 -7.39
N HIS A 212 24.77 4.50 -8.23
CA HIS A 212 26.08 4.63 -8.85
C HIS A 212 27.21 4.87 -7.83
N ARG A 213 26.93 5.61 -6.75
CA ARG A 213 27.91 5.91 -5.69
C ARG A 213 28.14 4.75 -4.74
N ASN A 214 27.09 3.99 -4.39
CA ASN A 214 27.14 2.94 -3.37
C ASN A 214 27.25 1.52 -3.93
N GLY A 215 26.94 1.31 -5.22
CA GLY A 215 27.05 0.02 -5.89
C GLY A 215 28.51 -0.40 -6.09
N PRO A 216 28.82 -1.71 -6.19
CA PRO A 216 30.18 -2.15 -6.49
C PRO A 216 30.58 -1.70 -7.89
N LYS A 217 31.69 -0.97 -7.99
CA LYS A 217 32.17 -0.36 -9.25
C LYS A 217 32.57 -1.46 -10.24
N ILE A 218 31.90 -1.54 -11.39
CA ILE A 218 32.32 -2.38 -12.52
C ILE A 218 32.90 -1.50 -13.64
N ASN A 219 32.15 -0.49 -14.08
CA ASN A 219 32.56 0.47 -15.11
C ASN A 219 31.79 1.80 -14.89
N ARG A 220 32.15 2.85 -15.63
CA ARG A 220 31.51 4.17 -15.49
C ARG A 220 30.05 4.22 -16.00
N SER A 221 29.62 3.24 -16.81
CA SER A 221 28.34 3.30 -17.55
C SER A 221 27.28 2.31 -17.08
N THR A 222 27.62 1.32 -16.25
CA THR A 222 26.68 0.33 -15.73
C THR A 222 26.59 0.43 -14.21
N LEU A 223 25.41 0.14 -13.71
CA LEU A 223 25.08 0.07 -12.31
C LEU A 223 25.14 -1.39 -11.88
N ARG A 224 25.53 -1.62 -10.63
CA ARG A 224 25.53 -2.95 -10.03
C ARG A 224 24.77 -2.86 -8.71
N ILE A 225 23.66 -3.58 -8.62
CA ILE A 225 22.78 -3.57 -7.45
C ILE A 225 22.59 -5.01 -6.98
N LYS A 226 22.73 -5.24 -5.68
CA LYS A 226 22.36 -6.52 -5.07
C LYS A 226 20.85 -6.74 -5.17
N ARG A 227 20.39 -7.97 -5.41
CA ARG A 227 18.96 -8.26 -5.65
C ARG A 227 18.07 -7.83 -4.49
N LEU A 228 18.47 -8.07 -3.24
CA LEU A 228 17.73 -7.60 -2.06
C LEU A 228 17.60 -6.08 -2.00
N GLN A 229 18.67 -5.35 -2.34
CA GLN A 229 18.63 -3.89 -2.40
C GLN A 229 17.76 -3.41 -3.55
N PHE A 230 17.76 -4.13 -4.67
CA PHE A 230 16.96 -3.77 -5.83
C PHE A 230 15.46 -3.89 -5.53
N VAL A 231 15.03 -4.99 -4.91
CA VAL A 231 13.65 -5.17 -4.43
C VAL A 231 13.22 -3.99 -3.54
N ARG A 232 14.06 -3.63 -2.56
CA ARG A 232 13.76 -2.52 -1.63
C ARG A 232 13.59 -1.19 -2.34
N ILE A 233 14.46 -0.87 -3.30
CA ILE A 233 14.37 0.37 -4.09
C ILE A 233 13.09 0.35 -4.93
N TYR A 234 12.78 -0.78 -5.58
CA TYR A 234 11.58 -0.93 -6.40
C TYR A 234 10.29 -0.76 -5.58
N SER A 235 10.15 -1.47 -4.46
CA SER A 235 8.98 -1.34 -3.59
C SER A 235 8.88 0.06 -2.97
N ALA A 236 10.00 0.70 -2.62
CA ALA A 236 9.99 2.09 -2.16
C ALA A 236 9.54 3.07 -3.25
N SER A 237 9.88 2.82 -4.51
CA SER A 237 9.39 3.61 -5.64
C SER A 237 7.89 3.40 -5.91
N ILE A 238 7.35 2.20 -5.67
CA ILE A 238 5.89 1.98 -5.65
C ILE A 238 5.24 2.86 -4.58
N MET A 239 5.74 2.79 -3.35
CA MET A 239 5.23 3.60 -2.23
C MET A 239 5.32 5.10 -2.52
N TYR A 240 6.40 5.54 -3.18
CA TYR A 240 6.56 6.93 -3.59
C TYR A 240 5.51 7.35 -4.63
N GLY A 241 5.23 6.51 -5.62
CA GLY A 241 4.17 6.77 -6.60
C GLY A 241 2.76 6.83 -5.98
N TYR A 242 2.50 5.98 -5.00
CA TYR A 242 1.26 6.01 -4.21
C TYR A 242 1.13 7.30 -3.39
N PHE A 243 2.20 7.68 -2.69
CA PHE A 243 2.26 8.93 -1.92
C PHE A 243 2.04 10.15 -2.81
N LEU A 244 2.76 10.26 -3.93
CA LEU A 244 2.63 11.40 -4.84
C LEU A 244 1.20 11.55 -5.36
N LYS A 245 0.53 10.44 -5.66
CA LYS A 245 -0.86 10.43 -6.08
C LYS A 245 -1.80 10.93 -4.97
N SER A 246 -1.62 10.43 -3.74
CA SER A 246 -2.37 10.89 -2.57
C SER A 246 -2.20 12.39 -2.32
N VAL A 247 -0.98 12.91 -2.38
CA VAL A 247 -0.69 14.33 -2.15
C VAL A 247 -1.23 15.19 -3.29
N SER A 248 -1.05 14.79 -4.55
CA SER A 248 -1.55 15.55 -5.70
C SER A 248 -3.08 15.72 -5.65
N ILE A 249 -3.81 14.67 -5.26
CA ILE A 249 -5.27 14.74 -5.11
C ILE A 249 -5.64 15.67 -3.96
N ARG A 250 -4.98 15.52 -2.81
CA ARG A 250 -5.20 16.38 -1.65
C ARG A 250 -4.95 17.85 -1.97
N HIS A 251 -3.83 18.15 -2.62
CA HIS A 251 -3.45 19.50 -3.03
C HIS A 251 -4.48 20.11 -3.97
N ARG A 252 -4.91 19.36 -4.99
CA ARG A 252 -5.96 19.80 -5.92
C ARG A 252 -7.29 20.07 -5.21
N LEU A 253 -7.67 19.22 -4.25
CA LEU A 253 -8.86 19.44 -3.44
C LEU A 253 -8.74 20.72 -2.63
N GLU A 254 -7.67 20.89 -1.86
CA GLU A 254 -7.45 22.11 -1.05
C GLU A 254 -7.42 23.37 -1.91
N LEU A 255 -6.76 23.35 -3.08
CA LEU A 255 -6.80 24.46 -4.04
C LEU A 255 -8.24 24.77 -4.52
N THR A 256 -9.07 23.76 -4.71
CA THR A 256 -10.47 23.95 -5.09
C THR A 256 -11.29 24.55 -3.95
N LEU A 257 -11.08 24.10 -2.71
CA LEU A 257 -11.74 24.64 -1.51
C LEU A 257 -11.32 26.09 -1.22
N THR A 258 -10.02 26.39 -1.30
CA THR A 258 -9.49 27.75 -1.06
C THR A 258 -10.03 28.78 -2.04
N ARG A 259 -10.25 28.38 -3.31
CA ARG A 259 -10.91 29.22 -4.31
C ARG A 259 -12.37 29.50 -3.98
N SER A 260 -13.03 28.61 -3.24
CA SER A 260 -14.42 28.75 -2.81
C SER A 260 -14.58 29.56 -1.52
N GLU A 261 -13.63 29.45 -0.57
CA GLU A 261 -13.81 29.96 0.81
C GLU A 261 -12.80 31.03 1.24
N GLY A 262 -11.84 31.43 0.39
CA GLY A 262 -10.88 32.50 0.68
C GLY A 262 -9.85 32.18 1.79
N VAL A 263 -9.84 30.95 2.30
CA VAL A 263 -8.91 30.47 3.34
C VAL A 263 -7.66 29.85 2.69
N PRO A 264 -6.43 30.08 3.17
CA PRO A 264 -5.20 29.51 2.60
C PRO A 264 -5.12 27.96 2.71
N PRO A 265 -4.46 27.26 1.75
CA PRO A 265 -4.56 25.79 1.63
C PRO A 265 -4.12 25.01 2.87
N ILE A 266 -3.11 25.51 3.58
CA ILE A 266 -2.46 24.81 4.69
C ILE A 266 -3.25 24.92 6.02
N GLN A 267 -4.28 25.77 6.10
CA GLN A 267 -4.99 26.01 7.36
C GLN A 267 -6.09 24.99 7.67
N PHE A 268 -6.63 24.27 6.67
CA PHE A 268 -7.76 23.35 6.87
C PHE A 268 -7.44 22.17 7.81
N LEU A 269 -6.21 21.65 7.78
CA LEU A 269 -5.79 20.59 8.71
C LEU A 269 -5.41 21.14 10.08
N ASN A 270 -4.68 22.25 10.13
CA ASN A 270 -4.24 22.81 11.40
C ASN A 270 -5.44 23.20 12.25
N ALA A 271 -6.48 23.81 11.65
CA ALA A 271 -7.71 24.15 12.36
C ALA A 271 -8.49 22.92 12.86
N GLN A 272 -8.60 21.84 12.07
CA GLN A 272 -9.32 20.64 12.53
C GLN A 272 -8.55 19.83 13.59
N LEU A 273 -7.22 19.93 13.61
CA LEU A 273 -6.38 19.29 14.62
C LEU A 273 -6.22 20.12 15.90
N THR A 274 -6.35 21.45 15.86
CA THR A 274 -6.25 22.31 17.05
C THR A 274 -7.60 22.58 17.74
N ASN A 275 -8.74 22.35 17.08
CA ASN A 275 -10.07 22.66 17.64
C ASN A 275 -10.59 21.66 18.71
N LYS A 276 -9.70 20.93 19.39
CA LYS A 276 -10.06 20.06 20.53
C LYS A 276 -9.37 20.43 21.85
N GLN A 277 -8.62 21.51 21.93
CA GLN A 277 -8.08 22.01 23.20
C GLN A 277 -8.31 23.51 23.35
N GLU A 278 -8.98 23.85 24.47
CA GLU A 278 -8.95 25.13 25.17
C GLU A 278 -9.99 26.20 24.77
N GLN A 279 -11.17 26.06 25.40
CA GLN A 279 -11.98 27.18 25.86
C GLN A 279 -11.24 27.96 26.96
N GLU A 280 -11.53 29.27 27.02
CA GLU A 280 -11.44 30.20 28.18
C GLU A 280 -10.35 31.30 28.16
N GLY A 281 -10.85 32.54 28.03
CA GLY A 281 -10.26 33.79 28.55
C GLY A 281 -9.21 34.47 27.66
N ALA A 282 -9.12 35.79 27.53
CA ALA A 282 -9.93 36.95 27.89
C ALA A 282 -9.23 38.18 27.25
N ILE A 283 -10.02 39.09 26.69
CA ILE A 283 -9.89 40.56 26.76
C ILE A 283 -8.51 41.21 26.51
N GLY A 284 -8.43 41.99 25.43
CA GLY A 284 -7.88 43.36 25.49
C GLY A 284 -6.68 43.69 24.59
N GLY A 285 -6.82 44.78 23.81
CA GLY A 285 -5.75 45.77 23.70
C GLY A 285 -4.98 45.90 22.38
N SER A 286 -5.51 46.74 21.49
CA SER A 286 -4.83 47.78 20.67
C SER A 286 -3.42 47.55 20.11
N SER A 287 -3.37 47.51 18.77
CA SER A 287 -2.46 48.20 17.83
C SER A 287 -1.14 48.78 18.36
N GLU A 288 -0.02 48.33 17.79
CA GLU A 288 0.99 49.22 17.19
C GLU A 288 2.02 48.46 16.34
N ALA A 289 2.40 49.10 15.23
CA ALA A 289 3.32 48.60 14.24
C ALA A 289 4.76 48.60 14.73
N SER A 290 5.49 47.50 14.51
CA SER A 290 6.96 47.53 14.41
C SER A 290 7.49 46.29 13.69
N SER A 291 8.01 46.56 12.49
CA SER A 291 9.38 46.25 12.09
C SER A 291 9.97 44.88 12.47
N SER A 292 10.45 44.22 11.41
CA SER A 292 11.72 43.50 11.34
C SER A 292 11.66 41.97 11.24
N LEU A 293 12.38 41.49 10.21
CA LEU A 293 13.04 40.19 10.11
C LEU A 293 12.13 38.97 9.89
N ARG A 294 11.90 38.60 8.62
CA ARG A 294 11.61 37.19 8.29
C ARG A 294 12.37 36.71 7.04
N PRO A 295 12.95 35.51 7.08
CA PRO A 295 13.89 35.02 6.08
C PRO A 295 13.19 34.60 4.79
N SER A 296 13.90 34.82 3.70
CA SER A 296 13.56 34.43 2.33
C SER A 296 13.44 32.91 2.18
N SER A 297 12.21 32.38 2.20
CA SER A 297 11.69 31.36 1.26
C SER A 297 10.19 31.19 1.52
N VAL A 298 9.37 32.08 0.95
CA VAL A 298 7.91 31.92 0.99
C VAL A 298 7.59 30.72 0.09
N VAL A 299 7.33 29.58 0.73
CA VAL A 299 6.88 28.35 0.08
C VAL A 299 5.54 28.66 -0.60
N ASN A 300 5.49 28.63 -1.93
CA ASN A 300 4.26 28.91 -2.66
C ASN A 300 3.33 27.69 -2.55
N PRO A 301 2.22 27.75 -1.79
CA PRO A 301 1.34 26.60 -1.58
C PRO A 301 0.56 26.22 -2.85
N HIS A 302 0.62 27.04 -3.90
CA HIS A 302 0.07 26.70 -5.21
C HIS A 302 0.94 25.72 -6.01
N ASP A 303 2.23 25.62 -5.70
CA ASP A 303 3.12 24.62 -6.27
C ASP A 303 3.10 23.35 -5.40
N LEU A 304 2.93 22.18 -6.02
CA LEU A 304 2.90 20.88 -5.34
C LEU A 304 4.18 20.65 -4.51
N ARG A 305 5.35 21.05 -5.02
CA ARG A 305 6.60 20.90 -4.28
C ARG A 305 6.59 21.75 -3.02
N GLY A 306 6.14 22.99 -3.13
CA GLY A 306 5.97 23.87 -1.97
C GLY A 306 4.96 23.30 -0.97
N TYR A 307 3.83 22.80 -1.46
CA TYR A 307 2.81 22.17 -0.64
C TYR A 307 3.36 20.98 0.19
N ILE A 308 4.11 20.07 -0.44
CA ILE A 308 4.74 18.94 0.25
C ILE A 308 5.76 19.41 1.31
N MET A 309 6.56 20.44 1.00
CA MET A 309 7.54 21.01 1.93
C MET A 309 6.88 21.65 3.15
N GLY A 310 5.60 22.04 3.06
CA GLY A 310 4.81 22.58 4.16
C GLY A 310 4.24 21.53 5.12
N PHE A 311 4.37 20.24 4.81
CA PHE A 311 3.80 19.18 5.66
C PHE A 311 4.58 18.97 6.95
N ASP A 312 3.85 18.75 8.04
CA ASP A 312 4.42 18.18 9.25
C ASP A 312 4.66 16.66 9.06
N PRO A 313 5.54 16.04 9.86
CA PRO A 313 5.84 14.61 9.75
C PRO A 313 4.62 13.70 9.86
N LYS A 314 3.57 14.09 10.61
CA LYS A 314 2.35 13.28 10.73
C LYS A 314 1.51 13.35 9.45
N THR A 315 1.35 14.53 8.85
CA THR A 315 0.63 14.65 7.56
C THR A 315 1.35 13.90 6.44
N LEU A 316 2.69 13.95 6.41
CA LEU A 316 3.48 13.13 5.49
C LEU A 316 3.20 11.64 5.66
N GLN A 317 3.23 11.14 6.90
CA GLN A 317 2.97 9.74 7.20
C GLN A 317 1.54 9.32 6.79
N LEU A 318 0.54 10.17 7.04
CA LEU A 318 -0.84 9.91 6.64
C LEU A 318 -1.00 9.79 5.12
N CYS A 319 -0.36 10.67 4.34
CA CYS A 319 -0.40 10.60 2.88
C CYS A 319 0.40 9.41 2.31
N ALA A 320 1.35 8.88 3.07
CA ALA A 320 2.16 7.72 2.70
C ALA A 320 1.58 6.38 3.14
N LYS A 321 0.58 6.38 4.04
CA LYS A 321 -0.04 5.17 4.55
C LYS A 321 -0.90 4.53 3.46
N LEU A 322 -0.68 3.26 3.16
CA LEU A 322 -1.61 2.47 2.34
C LEU A 322 -2.97 2.42 3.03
N ARG A 323 -4.06 2.39 2.27
CA ARG A 323 -5.40 2.36 2.86
C ARG A 323 -5.77 0.94 3.28
N SER A 324 -5.31 -0.06 2.52
CA SER A 324 -5.73 -1.44 2.67
C SER A 324 -4.59 -2.44 2.91
N SER A 325 -4.91 -3.53 3.59
CA SER A 325 -3.99 -4.66 3.75
C SER A 325 -3.79 -5.39 2.41
N GLU A 326 -4.81 -5.43 1.56
CA GLU A 326 -4.79 -5.98 0.20
C GLU A 326 -3.74 -5.27 -0.67
N ALA A 327 -3.67 -3.94 -0.60
CA ALA A 327 -2.64 -3.16 -1.30
C ALA A 327 -1.22 -3.49 -0.80
N SER A 328 -1.05 -3.67 0.51
CA SER A 328 0.24 -4.04 1.09
C SER A 328 0.70 -5.42 0.61
N ASN A 329 -0.19 -6.41 0.68
CA ASN A 329 0.04 -7.77 0.20
C ASN A 329 0.31 -7.78 -1.31
N LEU A 330 -0.39 -6.94 -2.08
CA LEU A 330 -0.23 -6.86 -3.51
C LEU A 330 1.14 -6.31 -3.92
N ILE A 331 1.62 -5.24 -3.27
CA ILE A 331 2.97 -4.69 -3.50
C ILE A 331 4.02 -5.76 -3.21
N GLU A 332 3.84 -6.48 -2.10
CA GLU A 332 4.71 -7.56 -1.70
C GLU A 332 4.72 -8.67 -2.78
N ARG A 333 3.57 -9.25 -3.12
CA ARG A 333 3.44 -10.31 -4.14
C ARG A 333 3.98 -9.89 -5.51
N HIS A 334 3.67 -8.68 -5.97
CA HIS A 334 4.18 -8.15 -7.24
C HIS A 334 5.70 -8.00 -7.22
N SER A 335 6.26 -7.46 -6.14
CA SER A 335 7.72 -7.34 -5.97
C SER A 335 8.39 -8.73 -5.96
N TRP A 336 7.82 -9.70 -5.25
CA TRP A 336 8.32 -11.08 -5.23
C TRP A 336 8.26 -11.75 -6.60
N ALA A 337 7.15 -11.59 -7.31
CA ALA A 337 6.95 -12.17 -8.64
C ALA A 337 7.90 -11.56 -9.68
N LEU A 338 8.14 -10.24 -9.61
CA LEU A 338 9.05 -9.54 -10.51
C LEU A 338 10.50 -9.97 -10.31
N PHE A 339 10.96 -10.02 -9.05
CA PHE A 339 12.35 -10.36 -8.77
C PHE A 339 12.60 -11.88 -8.69
N GLY A 340 11.56 -12.72 -8.65
CA GLY A 340 11.63 -14.18 -8.55
C GLY A 340 11.45 -14.69 -7.12
N GLY A 341 10.65 -15.74 -6.95
CA GLY A 341 10.11 -16.23 -5.67
C GLY A 341 11.07 -16.93 -4.70
N ASP A 342 12.30 -17.24 -5.09
CA ASP A 342 13.32 -17.74 -4.18
C ASP A 342 14.21 -16.60 -3.67
N MET A 343 13.78 -15.92 -2.60
CA MET A 343 14.73 -15.31 -1.66
C MET A 343 14.90 -16.16 -0.40
N GLU A 344 15.17 -17.45 -0.59
CA GLU A 344 16.09 -18.16 0.31
C GLU A 344 17.54 -17.62 0.22
N LEU A 345 17.72 -16.47 -0.45
CA LEU A 345 18.87 -15.60 -0.35
C LEU A 345 19.05 -15.16 1.11
N SER A 346 19.73 -15.99 1.88
CA SER A 346 20.60 -15.51 2.93
C SER A 346 21.43 -14.36 2.35
N GLN A 347 21.72 -13.36 3.18
CA GLN A 347 22.54 -12.21 2.79
C GLN A 347 23.90 -12.61 2.17
N GLU A 348 24.32 -13.86 2.38
CA GLU A 348 25.52 -14.50 1.85
C GLU A 348 25.44 -14.82 0.34
N ASN A 349 24.26 -15.16 -0.20
CA ASN A 349 24.10 -15.57 -1.60
C ASN A 349 23.52 -14.47 -2.51
N ASP A 350 23.35 -13.25 -2.01
CA ASP A 350 22.70 -12.12 -2.71
C ASP A 350 23.48 -11.69 -3.97
N GLU A 351 23.17 -12.34 -5.09
CA GLU A 351 23.77 -12.06 -6.38
C GLU A 351 23.43 -10.65 -6.86
N ALA A 352 24.43 -9.98 -7.42
CA ALA A 352 24.27 -8.64 -7.92
C ALA A 352 23.90 -8.64 -9.40
N VAL A 353 22.87 -7.87 -9.74
CA VAL A 353 22.43 -7.62 -11.11
C VAL A 353 23.16 -6.39 -11.66
N ILE A 354 23.66 -6.51 -12.88
CA ILE A 354 24.26 -5.43 -13.65
C ILE A 354 23.18 -4.85 -14.55
N LEU A 355 22.99 -3.55 -14.56
CA LEU A 355 21.98 -2.89 -15.38
C LEU A 355 22.49 -1.54 -15.91
N ASP A 356 22.00 -1.13 -17.06
CA ASP A 356 22.19 0.22 -17.55
C ASP A 356 21.26 1.21 -16.82
N PRO A 357 21.63 2.50 -16.73
CA PRO A 357 20.80 3.52 -16.09
C PRO A 357 19.40 3.67 -16.69
N SER A 358 19.23 3.41 -18.00
CA SER A 358 17.93 3.50 -18.68
C SER A 358 17.01 2.36 -18.27
N SER A 359 17.52 1.12 -18.19
CA SER A 359 16.77 -0.02 -17.64
C SER A 359 16.35 0.21 -16.19
N LEU A 360 17.23 0.79 -15.35
CA LEU A 360 16.84 1.17 -13.99
C LEU A 360 15.73 2.22 -14.02
N LYS A 361 15.90 3.29 -14.82
CA LYS A 361 14.93 4.37 -14.93
C LYS A 361 13.56 3.85 -15.35
N ARG A 362 13.48 2.98 -16.38
CA ARG A 362 12.24 2.32 -16.80
C ARG A 362 11.58 1.55 -15.64
N LEU A 363 12.32 0.68 -14.94
CA LEU A 363 11.74 -0.09 -13.84
C LEU A 363 11.18 0.79 -12.72
N LEU A 364 11.91 1.86 -12.37
CA LEU A 364 11.46 2.78 -11.33
C LEU A 364 10.27 3.62 -11.78
N LEU A 365 10.21 4.02 -13.06
CA LEU A 365 9.02 4.67 -13.63
C LEU A 365 7.80 3.74 -13.61
N GLU A 366 7.98 2.46 -13.95
CA GLU A 366 6.92 1.46 -13.86
C GLU A 366 6.47 1.24 -12.41
N ALA A 367 7.40 1.18 -11.46
CA ALA A 367 7.09 1.11 -10.03
C ALA A 367 6.26 2.31 -9.57
N ILE A 368 6.66 3.53 -9.95
CA ILE A 368 5.94 4.76 -9.60
C ILE A 368 4.55 4.78 -10.23
N ALA A 369 4.42 4.41 -11.50
CA ALA A 369 3.14 4.27 -12.18
C ALA A 369 2.24 3.23 -11.51
N PHE A 370 2.80 2.07 -11.14
CA PHE A 370 2.10 1.02 -10.39
C PHE A 370 1.54 1.57 -9.08
N GLY A 371 2.35 2.30 -8.30
CA GLY A 371 1.91 2.92 -7.06
C GLY A 371 0.80 3.95 -7.25
N SER A 372 0.89 4.79 -8.29
CA SER A 372 -0.17 5.73 -8.62
C SER A 372 -1.47 5.04 -9.06
N PHE A 373 -1.38 3.94 -9.83
CA PHE A 373 -2.56 3.15 -10.20
C PHE A 373 -3.15 2.38 -9.03
N LEU A 374 -2.31 1.89 -8.11
CA LEU A 374 -2.76 1.22 -6.90
C LEU A 374 -3.67 2.14 -6.08
N TRP A 375 -3.32 3.42 -5.94
CA TRP A 375 -4.18 4.41 -5.28
C TRP A 375 -5.53 4.55 -5.98
N ASP A 376 -5.56 4.69 -7.31
CA ASP A 376 -6.81 4.79 -8.09
C ASP A 376 -7.67 3.52 -7.97
N VAL A 377 -7.02 2.35 -7.90
CA VAL A 377 -7.69 1.05 -7.79
C VAL A 377 -8.21 0.81 -6.38
N GLU A 378 -7.47 1.16 -5.32
CA GLU A 378 -7.97 1.12 -3.95
C GLU A 378 -9.21 2.00 -3.80
N ASP A 379 -9.19 3.21 -4.36
CA ASP A 379 -10.35 4.12 -4.31
C ASP A 379 -11.57 3.53 -5.03
N TYR A 380 -11.38 3.04 -6.26
CA TYR A 380 -12.44 2.42 -7.05
C TYR A 380 -13.01 1.14 -6.40
N VAL A 381 -12.16 0.30 -5.83
CA VAL A 381 -12.60 -0.95 -5.20
C VAL A 381 -13.33 -0.65 -3.88
N ASP A 382 -12.85 0.29 -3.07
CA ASP A 382 -13.48 0.64 -1.78
C ASP A 382 -14.91 1.19 -1.95
N GLU A 383 -15.25 1.75 -3.12
CA GLU A 383 -16.63 2.15 -3.47
C GLU A 383 -17.60 0.96 -3.63
N ILE A 384 -17.10 -0.21 -4.03
CA ILE A 384 -17.92 -1.40 -4.36
C ILE A 384 -17.79 -2.49 -3.29
N PHE A 385 -16.58 -2.67 -2.77
CA PHE A 385 -16.21 -3.65 -1.76
C PHE A 385 -15.36 -2.97 -0.69
N LYS A 386 -15.85 -2.96 0.56
CA LYS A 386 -15.11 -2.37 1.68
C LYS A 386 -13.80 -3.14 1.94
N LEU A 387 -12.66 -2.52 1.66
CA LEU A 387 -11.32 -3.08 1.88
C LEU A 387 -10.97 -3.14 3.37
N SER A 388 -10.03 -4.01 3.74
CA SER A 388 -9.60 -4.16 5.13
C SER A 388 -8.52 -3.14 5.50
N ASP A 389 -8.71 -2.39 6.59
CA ASP A 389 -7.78 -1.34 7.03
C ASP A 389 -6.37 -1.91 7.30
N SER A 390 -5.33 -1.23 6.80
CA SER A 390 -3.91 -1.61 6.98
C SER A 390 -3.34 -1.32 8.37
#